data_AF-A0A8J7JSV4-F1
#
_entry.id   AF-A0A8J7JSV4-F1
#
_cell.length_a   1.000
_cell.length_b   1.000
_cell.length_c   1.000
_cell.angle_alpha   90.00
_cell.angle_beta   90.00
_cell.angle_gamma   90.00
#
_symmetry.space_group_name_H-M   'P 1'
#
loop_
_entity.id
_entity.type
_entity.pdbx_description
1 polymer ?
#
loop_
_entity_poly.entity_id
_entity_poly.type
_entity_poly.pdbx_seq_one_letter_code
_entity_poly.pdbx_strand_id
1 'polypeptide(L)' 'MFSLVEATVKPLLLNDKVLKVAYELYLQAPQSYSPAIDLRELSKKTGTSLLECRNAIVEANRLGRFPNCSLHS' A
#
# COMPACT_ATOMS: atom_id res chain seq x y z
N MET A 1 -17.82 -12.89 21.10
CA MET A 1 -16.40 -12.51 20.95
C MET A 1 -15.85 -13.00 19.59
N PHE A 2 -16.47 -12.60 18.47
CA PHE A 2 -15.97 -12.91 17.11
C PHE A 2 -15.39 -11.67 16.38
N SER A 3 -15.55 -10.48 16.96
CA SER A 3 -15.21 -9.20 16.30
C SER A 3 -13.71 -8.87 16.25
N LEU A 4 -12.89 -9.49 17.10
CA LEU A 4 -11.43 -9.31 17.08
C LEU A 4 -10.76 -10.07 15.94
N VAL A 5 -11.34 -11.23 15.54
CA VAL A 5 -10.80 -12.00 14.42
C VAL A 5 -11.10 -11.27 13.11
N GLU A 6 -12.31 -10.74 12.92
CA GLU A 6 -12.62 -9.93 11.72
C GLU A 6 -11.75 -8.66 11.58
N ALA A 7 -11.39 -8.01 12.69
CA ALA A 7 -10.48 -6.86 12.67
C ALA A 7 -9.03 -7.23 12.32
N THR A 8 -8.64 -8.49 12.57
CA THR A 8 -7.31 -9.02 12.25
C THR A 8 -7.28 -9.76 10.91
N VAL A 9 -8.45 -10.15 10.38
CA VAL A 9 -8.62 -10.83 9.08
C VAL A 9 -9.02 -9.87 7.95
N LYS A 10 -9.64 -8.71 8.23
CA LYS A 10 -9.77 -7.63 7.22
C LYS A 10 -8.43 -7.13 6.64
N PRO A 11 -7.32 -7.02 7.40
CA PRO A 11 -6.01 -6.74 6.83
C PRO A 11 -5.46 -7.89 5.98
N LEU A 12 -5.98 -9.12 6.10
CA LEU A 12 -5.53 -10.27 5.29
C LEU A 12 -6.19 -10.31 3.89
N LEU A 13 -7.10 -9.38 3.59
CA LEU A 13 -7.52 -9.04 2.23
C LEU A 13 -6.78 -7.81 1.69
N LEU A 14 -5.74 -7.32 2.39
CA LEU A 14 -4.77 -6.47 1.72
C LEU A 14 -4.12 -7.33 0.63
N ASN A 15 -4.17 -6.84 -0.60
CA ASN A 15 -3.47 -7.47 -1.71
C ASN A 15 -1.97 -7.49 -1.35
N ASP A 16 -1.47 -8.58 -0.77
CA ASP A 16 -0.07 -8.74 -0.36
C ASP A 16 0.87 -8.47 -1.54
N LYS A 17 0.43 -8.81 -2.74
CA LYS A 17 1.10 -8.48 -4.00
C LYS A 17 1.26 -6.97 -4.19
N VAL A 18 0.23 -6.19 -3.92
CA VAL A 18 0.25 -4.72 -4.01
C VAL A 18 1.16 -4.13 -2.95
N LEU A 19 1.08 -4.61 -1.71
CA LEU A 19 1.93 -4.11 -0.63
C LEU A 19 3.41 -4.42 -0.85
N LYS A 20 3.73 -5.61 -1.33
CA LYS A 20 5.11 -6.00 -1.62
C LYS A 20 5.73 -5.13 -2.70
N VAL A 21 5.02 -4.93 -3.82
CA VAL A 21 5.48 -4.05 -4.90
C VAL A 21 5.55 -2.60 -4.42
N ALA A 22 4.60 -2.15 -3.60
CA ALA A 22 4.62 -0.81 -3.05
C ALA A 22 5.82 -0.58 -2.14
N TYR A 23 6.20 -1.58 -1.37
CA TYR A 23 7.38 -1.54 -0.51
C TYR A 23 8.68 -1.51 -1.33
N GLU A 24 8.75 -2.26 -2.42
CA GLU A 24 9.87 -2.18 -3.37
C GLU A 24 9.97 -0.77 -3.98
N LEU A 25 8.85 -0.19 -4.42
CA LEU A 25 8.82 1.18 -4.93
C LEU A 25 9.20 2.21 -3.86
N TYR A 26 8.73 2.02 -2.63
CA TYR A 26 9.08 2.87 -1.49
C TYR A 26 10.57 2.82 -1.17
N LEU A 27 11.21 1.65 -1.23
CA LEU A 27 12.65 1.50 -1.03
C LEU A 27 13.48 2.04 -2.20
N GLN A 28 12.95 1.99 -3.42
CA GLN A 28 13.60 2.55 -4.62
C GLN A 28 13.43 4.06 -4.74
N ALA A 29 12.42 4.64 -4.07
CA ALA A 29 12.21 6.07 -4.08
C ALA A 29 13.44 6.77 -3.48
N PRO A 30 13.90 7.88 -4.10
CA PRO A 30 14.99 8.66 -3.53
C PRO A 30 14.63 9.08 -2.10
N GLN A 31 15.62 9.15 -1.21
CA GLN A 31 15.49 9.59 0.19
C GLN A 31 15.17 11.09 0.32
N SER A 32 14.25 11.58 -0.51
CA SER A 32 13.59 12.85 -0.31
C SER A 32 12.74 12.78 0.97
N TYR A 33 12.46 13.94 1.57
CA TYR A 33 11.67 14.07 2.79
C TYR A 33 10.26 13.43 2.70
N SER A 34 9.80 13.04 1.52
CA SER A 34 8.57 12.26 1.33
C SER A 34 8.69 11.30 0.13
N PRO A 35 8.98 9.99 0.33
CA PRO A 35 8.99 9.01 -0.75
C PRO A 35 7.62 8.96 -1.44
N ALA A 36 7.61 9.10 -2.77
CA ALA A 36 6.39 9.07 -3.55
C ALA A 36 6.15 7.68 -4.14
N ILE A 37 5.00 7.08 -3.85
CA ILE A 37 4.57 5.82 -4.48
C ILE A 37 3.67 6.17 -5.68
N ASP A 38 4.13 5.80 -6.88
CA ASP A 38 3.34 5.96 -8.11
C ASP A 38 2.30 4.82 -8.20
N LEU A 39 1.02 5.20 -8.10
CA LEU A 39 -0.10 4.27 -8.17
C LEU A 39 -0.26 3.62 -9.56
N ARG A 40 0.14 4.31 -10.64
CA ARG A 40 0.13 3.75 -12.00
C ARG A 40 1.18 2.68 -12.14
N GLU A 41 2.37 2.91 -11.62
CA GLU A 41 3.42 1.90 -11.63
C GLU A 41 3.03 0.69 -10.78
N LEU A 42 2.42 0.95 -9.62
CA LEU A 42 1.87 -0.09 -8.75
C LEU A 42 0.82 -0.93 -9.48
N SER A 43 -0.15 -0.28 -10.12
CA SER A 43 -1.22 -0.95 -10.89
C SER A 43 -0.65 -1.77 -12.05
N LYS A 44 0.32 -1.24 -12.80
CA LYS A 44 0.99 -1.97 -13.89
C LYS A 44 1.71 -3.23 -13.42
N LYS A 45 2.45 -3.14 -12.31
CA LYS A 45 3.23 -4.28 -11.78
C LYS A 45 2.34 -5.33 -11.10
N THR A 46 1.23 -4.91 -10.51
CA THR A 46 0.35 -5.80 -9.74
C THR A 46 -0.77 -6.39 -10.60
N GLY A 47 -1.15 -5.71 -11.69
CA GLY A 47 -2.33 -6.01 -12.50
C GLY A 47 -3.65 -5.60 -11.84
N THR A 48 -3.56 -4.81 -10.76
CA THR A 48 -4.69 -4.42 -9.90
C THR A 48 -5.17 -3.02 -10.26
N SER A 49 -6.44 -2.69 -10.03
CA SER A 49 -6.95 -1.37 -10.39
C SER A 49 -6.30 -0.24 -9.56
N LEU A 50 -6.26 0.98 -10.10
CA LEU A 50 -5.72 2.15 -9.39
C LEU A 50 -6.43 2.39 -8.06
N LEU A 51 -7.74 2.16 -8.01
CA LEU A 51 -8.55 2.36 -6.81
C LEU A 51 -8.19 1.35 -5.71
N GLU A 52 -8.04 0.09 -6.08
CA GLU A 52 -7.59 -0.96 -5.14
C GLU A 52 -6.15 -0.73 -4.69
N CYS A 53 -5.27 -0.32 -5.60
CA CYS A 53 -3.90 0.10 -5.28
C CYS A 53 -3.90 1.20 -4.22
N ARG A 54 -4.66 2.28 -4.46
CA ARG A 54 -4.79 3.40 -3.53
C ARG A 54 -5.33 2.94 -2.18
N ASN A 55 -6.42 2.17 -2.18
CA ASN A 55 -7.03 1.70 -0.94
C ASN A 55 -6.06 0.82 -0.14
N ALA A 56 -5.30 -0.07 -0.80
CA ALA A 56 -4.30 -0.90 -0.13
C ALA A 56 -3.19 -0.06 0.53
N ILE A 57 -2.69 0.99 -0.13
CA ILE A 57 -1.68 1.88 0.47
C ILE A 57 -2.26 2.70 1.61
N VAL A 58 -3.49 3.22 1.46
CA VAL A 58 -4.16 3.99 2.52
C VAL A 58 -4.36 3.13 3.77
N GLU A 59 -4.83 1.90 3.63
CA GLU A 59 -4.98 0.96 4.76
C GLU A 59 -3.62 0.60 5.38
N ALA A 60 -2.58 0.38 4.56
CA ALA A 60 -1.23 0.14 5.06
C ALA A 60 -0.63 1.35 5.79
N ASN A 61 -0.94 2.58 5.35
CA ASN A 61 -0.55 3.81 6.03
C ASN A 61 -1.24 3.99 7.38
N ARG A 62 -2.50 3.59 7.52
CA ARG A 62 -3.18 3.54 8.83
C ARG A 62 -2.47 2.60 9.81
N LEU A 63 -1.81 1.57 9.29
CA LEU A 63 -0.98 0.64 10.06
C LEU A 63 0.48 1.11 10.23
N GLY A 64 0.84 2.29 9.73
CA GLY A 64 2.20 2.85 9.83
C GLY A 64 3.24 2.16 8.93
N ARG A 65 2.81 1.43 7.88
CA ARG A 65 3.72 0.66 7.00
C ARG A 65 4.56 1.53 6.06
N PHE A 66 4.04 2.68 5.60
CA PHE A 66 4.80 3.63 4.78
C PHE A 66 4.84 5.02 5.46
N PRO A 67 5.81 5.27 6.35
CA PRO A 67 5.92 6.57 7.00
C PRO A 67 6.26 7.66 5.97
N ASN A 68 5.56 8.80 6.08
CA ASN A 68 5.77 10.00 5.28
C ASN A 68 5.71 9.80 3.74
N CYS A 69 4.91 8.84 3.26
CA CYS A 69 4.80 8.61 1.82
C CYS A 69 3.71 9.50 1.18
N SER A 70 3.99 10.02 -0.01
CA SER A 70 3.01 10.72 -0.85
C SER A 70 2.50 9.77 -1.95
N LEU A 71 1.20 9.79 -2.22
CA LEU A 71 0.61 9.02 -3.33
C LEU A 71 0.56 9.89 -4.58
N HIS A 72 1.15 9.42 -5.67
CA HIS A 72 1.10 10.08 -6.97
C HIS A 72 0.21 9.28 -7.94
N SER A 73 -0.64 9.99 -8.71
CA SER A 73 -1.70 9.41 -9.55
C SER A 73 -1.49 9.65 -11.04
#